data_AF-A0A2S4K1M2-F1
#
_entry.id   AF-A0A2S4K1M2-F1
#
_cell.length_a   1.000
_cell.length_b   1.000
_cell.length_c   1.000
_cell.angle_alpha   90.00
_cell.angle_beta   90.00
_cell.angle_gamma   90.00
#
_symmetry.space_group_name_H-M   'P 1'
#
loop_
_entity.id
_entity.type
_entity.pdbx_description
1 polymer ?
#
loop_
_entity_poly.entity_id
_entity_poly.type
_entity_poly.pdbx_seq_one_letter_code
_entity_poly.pdbx_strand_id
1 'polypeptide(L)'
;MIALSIRTREGLPVRIEAHGHASAGSGALSAPCAAVSALLKSLGGILVDHPSCAVRGSVSEPGAFILEIEGCRDQAWLRGVGDLLRCTLQEVARSWPEEVCFSTGEVSESIFSGNEENSDGT
;
A
#
# COMPACT_ATOMS: atom_id res chain seq x y z
N MET A 1 -3.67 -11.11 -13.25
CA MET A 1 -3.76 -11.33 -11.79
C MET A 1 -3.33 -10.04 -11.11
N ILE A 2 -4.18 -9.54 -10.22
CA ILE A 2 -3.95 -8.35 -9.40
C ILE A 2 -3.31 -8.81 -8.08
N ALA A 3 -2.17 -8.23 -7.74
CA ALA A 3 -1.51 -8.46 -6.46
C ALA A 3 -1.68 -7.22 -5.58
N LEU A 4 -2.14 -7.42 -4.35
CA LEU A 4 -2.38 -6.37 -3.36
C LEU A 4 -1.58 -6.69 -2.09
N SER A 5 -0.89 -5.69 -1.55
CA SER A 5 -0.16 -5.84 -0.28
C SER A 5 -0.35 -4.64 0.63
N ILE A 6 -0.44 -4.90 1.93
CA ILE A 6 -0.24 -3.89 2.98
C ILE A 6 0.95 -4.31 3.83
N ARG A 7 1.89 -3.39 4.03
CA ARG A 7 2.90 -3.51 5.07
C ARG A 7 2.54 -2.65 6.26
N THR A 8 2.70 -3.21 7.45
CA THR A 8 2.43 -2.56 8.73
C THR A 8 3.70 -2.42 9.57
N ARG A 9 3.75 -1.41 10.42
CA ARG A 9 4.73 -1.26 11.49
C ARG A 9 4.00 -0.93 12.77
N GLU A 10 4.19 -1.74 13.80
CA GLU A 10 3.41 -1.73 15.03
C GLU A 10 1.89 -1.82 14.77
N GLY A 11 1.50 -2.53 13.71
CA GLY A 11 0.11 -2.62 13.26
C GLY A 11 -0.47 -1.34 12.62
N LEU A 12 0.36 -0.33 12.33
CA LEU A 12 -0.03 0.84 11.54
C LEU A 12 0.38 0.63 10.08
N PRO A 13 -0.48 0.96 9.09
CA PRO A 13 -0.07 0.87 7.69
C PRO A 13 1.09 1.82 7.41
N VAL A 14 2.15 1.30 6.78
CA VAL A 14 3.31 2.10 6.33
C VAL A 14 3.49 2.05 4.82
N ARG A 15 2.95 1.02 4.17
CA ARG A 15 3.04 0.84 2.72
C ARG A 15 1.85 0.08 2.17
N ILE A 16 1.32 0.55 1.06
CA ILE A 16 0.23 -0.07 0.31
C ILE A 16 0.70 -0.23 -1.12
N GLU A 17 0.61 -1.44 -1.66
CA GLU A 17 1.03 -1.74 -3.03
C GLU A 17 -0.06 -2.47 -3.80
N ALA A 18 -0.16 -2.16 -5.09
CA ALA A 18 -0.95 -2.92 -6.04
C ALA A 18 -0.24 -3.07 -7.37
N HIS A 19 -0.31 -4.27 -7.95
CA HIS A 19 0.24 -4.58 -9.27
C HIS A 19 -0.81 -5.30 -10.13
N GLY A 20 -0.74 -5.14 -11.45
CA GLY A 20 -1.58 -5.88 -12.40
C GLY A 20 -3.04 -5.44 -12.47
N HIS A 21 -3.40 -4.27 -11.90
CA HIS A 21 -4.77 -3.72 -11.93
C HIS A 21 -5.08 -2.88 -13.18
N ALA A 22 -4.17 -2.80 -14.15
CA ALA A 22 -4.45 -2.25 -15.47
C ALA A 22 -4.83 -3.39 -16.42
N SER A 23 -5.91 -3.22 -17.19
CA SER A 23 -6.32 -4.20 -18.18
C SER A 23 -5.21 -4.40 -19.22
N ALA A 24 -4.68 -5.62 -19.30
CA ALA A 24 -3.73 -6.03 -20.33
C ALA A 24 -4.46 -6.17 -21.68
N GLY A 25 -4.72 -5.05 -22.36
CA GLY A 25 -4.99 -4.99 -23.80
C GLY A 25 -6.25 -5.64 -24.36
N SER A 26 -7.10 -6.32 -23.57
CA SER A 26 -8.24 -7.10 -24.11
C SER A 26 -9.51 -6.30 -24.39
N GLY A 27 -9.53 -4.99 -24.15
CA GLY A 27 -10.73 -4.14 -24.35
C GLY A 27 -11.90 -4.42 -23.40
N ALA A 28 -11.80 -5.46 -22.57
CA ALA A 28 -12.81 -5.80 -21.56
C ALA A 28 -12.56 -5.03 -20.26
N LEU A 29 -13.62 -4.38 -19.77
CA LEU A 29 -13.66 -3.79 -18.44
C LEU A 29 -13.64 -4.94 -17.42
N SER A 30 -12.61 -4.99 -16.58
CA SER A 30 -12.51 -5.97 -15.49
C SER A 30 -13.09 -5.36 -14.21
N ALA A 31 -14.14 -5.99 -13.67
CA ALA A 31 -14.74 -5.61 -12.39
C ALA A 31 -13.72 -5.57 -11.24
N PRO A 32 -12.84 -6.56 -11.03
CA PRO A 32 -11.82 -6.49 -9.97
C PRO A 32 -10.81 -5.35 -10.22
N CYS A 33 -10.39 -5.09 -11.46
CA CYS A 33 -9.53 -3.93 -11.76
C CYS A 33 -10.19 -2.60 -11.37
N ALA A 34 -11.48 -2.43 -11.70
CA ALA A 34 -12.23 -1.23 -11.38
C ALA A 34 -12.42 -1.06 -9.86
N ALA A 35 -12.77 -2.14 -9.15
CA ALA A 35 -12.93 -2.13 -7.70
C ALA A 35 -11.63 -1.74 -6.99
N VAL A 36 -10.51 -2.37 -7.37
CA VAL A 36 -9.19 -2.05 -6.82
C VAL A 36 -8.79 -0.61 -7.12
N SER A 37 -8.95 -0.17 -8.37
CA SER A 37 -8.57 1.19 -8.78
C SER A 37 -9.37 2.26 -8.01
N ALA A 38 -10.68 2.07 -7.87
CA ALA A 38 -11.54 2.98 -7.13
C ALA A 38 -11.17 3.03 -5.64
N LEU A 39 -10.90 1.87 -5.03
CA LEU A 39 -10.53 1.77 -3.62
C LEU A 39 -9.20 2.46 -3.35
N LEU A 40 -8.15 2.14 -4.13
CA LEU A 40 -6.81 2.72 -3.96
C LEU A 40 -6.81 4.23 -4.23
N LYS A 41 -7.54 4.70 -5.24
CA LYS A 41 -7.65 6.12 -5.53
C LYS A 41 -8.34 6.88 -4.41
N SER A 42 -9.46 6.34 -3.90
CA SER A 42 -10.22 6.96 -2.81
C SER A 42 -9.41 7.01 -1.53
N LEU A 43 -8.75 5.90 -1.17
CA LEU A 43 -7.89 5.85 0.00
C LEU A 43 -6.69 6.78 -0.12
N GLY A 44 -6.02 6.79 -1.28
CA GLY A 44 -4.92 7.69 -1.54
C GLY A 44 -5.33 9.15 -1.34
N GLY A 45 -6.53 9.53 -1.80
CA GLY A 45 -7.10 10.86 -1.52
C GLY A 45 -7.30 11.12 -0.03
N ILE A 46 -7.96 10.20 0.68
CA ILE A 46 -8.19 10.32 2.14
C ILE A 46 -6.88 10.51 2.91
N LEU A 47 -5.84 9.75 2.57
CA LEU A 47 -4.54 9.83 3.23
C LEU A 47 -3.76 11.11 2.89
N VAL A 48 -3.80 11.55 1.63
CA VAL A 48 -3.18 12.80 1.17
C VAL A 48 -3.84 14.03 1.78
N ASP A 49 -5.17 14.02 1.88
CA ASP A 49 -5.94 15.16 2.37
C ASP A 49 -5.97 15.25 3.90
N HIS A 50 -5.51 14.22 4.61
CA HIS A 50 -5.50 14.22 6.07
C HIS A 50 -4.32 15.03 6.64
N PRO A 51 -4.57 16.14 7.38
CA PRO A 51 -3.53 17.11 7.76
C PRO A 51 -2.50 16.58 8.77
N SER A 52 -2.75 15.39 9.34
CA SER A 52 -1.83 14.75 10.26
C SER A 52 -0.88 13.77 9.58
N CYS A 53 -1.10 13.41 8.31
CA CYS A 53 -0.32 12.40 7.61
C CYS A 53 0.60 13.01 6.53
N ALA A 54 1.80 12.46 6.42
CA ALA A 54 2.73 12.69 5.33
C ALA A 54 2.79 11.40 4.51
N VAL A 55 2.47 11.50 3.22
CA VAL A 55 2.38 10.35 2.33
C VAL A 55 3.07 10.62 1.00
N ARG A 56 3.64 9.57 0.43
CA ARG A 56 4.30 9.60 -0.87
C ARG A 56 3.71 8.52 -1.76
N GLY A 57 3.24 8.92 -2.94
CA GLY A 57 2.67 8.01 -3.93
C GLY A 57 3.53 7.89 -5.18
N SER A 58 3.53 6.73 -5.82
CA SER A 58 4.13 6.54 -7.14
C SER A 58 3.32 5.57 -8.01
N VAL A 59 3.37 5.80 -9.32
CA VAL A 59 2.79 4.96 -10.38
C VAL A 59 3.87 4.84 -11.45
N SER A 60 4.73 3.82 -11.34
CA SER A 60 5.89 3.64 -12.23
C SER A 60 5.50 3.11 -13.61
N GLU A 61 4.42 2.35 -13.69
CA GLU A 61 3.93 1.70 -14.90
C GLU A 61 2.41 1.45 -14.81
N PRO A 62 1.72 1.20 -15.94
CA PRO A 62 0.30 0.87 -15.92
C PRO A 62 -0.02 -0.30 -15.00
N GLY A 63 -0.94 -0.08 -14.06
CA GLY A 63 -1.37 -1.12 -13.12
C GLY A 63 -0.43 -1.31 -11.93
N ALA A 64 0.60 -0.46 -11.78
CA ALA A 64 1.39 -0.35 -10.56
C ALA A 64 0.91 0.84 -9.71
N PHE A 65 0.77 0.63 -8.40
CA PHE A 65 0.44 1.65 -7.43
C PHE A 65 1.24 1.39 -6.17
N ILE A 66 1.93 2.40 -5.67
CA ILE A 66 2.64 2.36 -4.40
C ILE A 66 2.27 3.62 -3.63
N LEU A 67 1.86 3.45 -2.38
CA LEU A 67 1.65 4.53 -1.43
C LEU A 67 2.41 4.22 -0.14
N GLU A 68 3.33 5.11 0.23
CA GLU A 68 4.13 5.07 1.45
C GLU A 68 3.59 6.11 2.43
N ILE A 69 3.46 5.72 3.69
CA ILE A 69 3.08 6.63 4.78
C ILE A 69 4.36 6.93 5.55
N GLU A 70 4.93 8.11 5.33
CA GLU A 70 6.20 8.54 5.92
C GLU A 70 6.04 8.88 7.40
N GLY A 71 4.84 9.35 7.78
CA GLY A 71 4.46 9.53 9.18
C GLY A 71 3.02 10.00 9.31
N CYS A 72 2.39 9.73 10.45
CA CYS A 72 1.11 10.35 10.77
C CYS A 72 1.00 10.65 12.27
N ARG A 73 0.62 11.89 12.62
CA ARG A 73 0.47 12.29 14.04
C ARG A 73 -0.74 11.64 14.71
N ASP A 74 -1.80 11.38 13.95
CA ASP A 74 -3.02 10.73 14.43
C ASP A 74 -2.96 9.23 14.17
N GLN A 75 -2.30 8.51 15.08
CA GLN A 75 -2.08 7.07 14.96
C GLN A 75 -3.36 6.26 15.14
N ALA A 76 -4.31 6.74 15.94
CA ALA A 76 -5.58 6.06 16.15
C ALA A 76 -6.43 6.10 14.88
N TRP A 77 -6.50 7.27 14.24
CA TRP A 77 -7.14 7.42 12.93
C TRP A 77 -6.46 6.55 11.88
N LEU A 78 -5.12 6.60 11.80
CA LEU A 78 -4.37 5.83 10.81
C LEU A 78 -4.58 4.32 10.98
N ARG A 79 -4.64 3.83 12.23
CA ARG A 79 -4.97 2.44 12.53
C ARG A 79 -6.36 2.08 12.02
N GLY A 80 -7.37 2.91 12.28
CA GLY A 80 -8.73 2.68 11.79
C GLY A 80 -8.81 2.63 10.26
N VAL A 81 -8.09 3.53 9.59
CA VAL A 81 -7.96 3.53 8.12
C VAL A 81 -7.26 2.25 7.63
N GLY A 82 -6.19 1.83 8.29
CA GLY A 82 -5.47 0.59 7.98
C GLY A 82 -6.32 -0.67 8.15
N ASP A 83 -7.11 -0.74 9.23
CA ASP A 83 -8.04 -1.83 9.49
C ASP A 83 -9.14 -1.90 8.42
N LEU A 84 -9.74 -0.76 8.08
CA LEU A 84 -10.72 -0.66 7.00
C LEU A 84 -10.13 -1.12 5.67
N LEU A 85 -8.92 -0.67 5.32
CA LEU A 85 -8.25 -1.07 4.09
C LEU A 85 -7.98 -2.56 4.04
N ARG A 86 -7.45 -3.14 5.13
CA ARG A 86 -7.20 -4.58 5.21
C ARG A 86 -8.48 -5.37 4.99
N CYS A 87 -9.56 -5.00 5.69
CA CYS A 87 -10.85 -5.68 5.56
C CYS A 87 -11.41 -5.59 4.14
N THR A 88 -11.36 -4.40 3.52
CA THR A 88 -11.90 -4.19 2.17
C THR A 88 -11.09 -4.90 1.09
N LEU A 89 -9.75 -4.84 1.12
CA LEU A 89 -8.91 -5.59 0.17
C LEU A 89 -9.04 -7.09 0.32
N GLN A 90 -9.17 -7.58 1.56
CA GLN A 90 -9.41 -8.99 1.81
C GLN A 90 -10.76 -9.44 1.25
N GLU A 91 -11.79 -8.61 1.35
CA GLU A 91 -13.11 -8.91 0.79
C GLU A 91 -13.11 -8.89 -0.74
N VAL A 92 -12.37 -7.97 -1.36
CA VAL A 92 -12.14 -7.98 -2.81
C VAL A 92 -11.45 -9.28 -3.25
N ALA A 93 -10.41 -9.71 -2.54
CA ALA A 93 -9.73 -10.97 -2.84
C ALA A 93 -10.65 -12.19 -2.69
N ARG A 94 -11.56 -12.20 -1.71
CA ARG A 94 -12.58 -13.25 -1.56
C ARG A 94 -13.62 -13.26 -2.67
N SER A 95 -13.95 -12.08 -3.21
CA SER A 95 -14.93 -11.93 -4.28
C SER A 95 -14.39 -12.39 -5.64
N TRP A 96 -13.07 -12.25 -5.86
CA TRP A 96 -12.38 -12.67 -7.09
C TRP A 96 -11.09 -13.44 -6.81
N PRO A 97 -11.15 -14.65 -6.20
CA PRO A 97 -9.97 -15.36 -5.69
C PRO A 97 -9.02 -15.85 -6.78
N GLU A 98 -9.50 -16.04 -8.01
CA GLU A 98 -8.64 -16.43 -9.15
C GLU A 98 -7.95 -15.22 -9.81
N GLU A 99 -8.46 -14.01 -9.59
CA GLU A 99 -7.95 -12.80 -10.23
C GLU A 99 -7.17 -11.91 -9.26
N VAL A 100 -7.46 -11.97 -7.96
CA VAL A 100 -6.95 -11.05 -6.94
C VAL A 100 -6.29 -11.82 -5.79
N CYS A 101 -5.02 -11.52 -5.55
CA CYS A 101 -4.29 -12.00 -4.39
C CYS A 101 -4.05 -10.85 -3.41
N PHE A 102 -4.37 -11.06 -2.14
CA PHE A 102 -4.13 -10.09 -1.07
C PHE A 102 -3.20 -10.67 0.00
N SER A 103 -2.22 -9.88 0.42
CA SER A 103 -1.27 -10.24 1.46
C SER A 103 -1.02 -9.09 2.45
N THR A 104 -0.62 -9.45 3.66
CA THR A 104 -0.21 -8.51 4.70
C THR A 104 1.14 -8.91 5.23
N GLY A 105 1.96 -7.95 5.67
CA GLY A 105 3.17 -8.26 6.42
C GLY A 105 3.60 -7.16 7.37
N GLU A 106 4.22 -7.56 8.47
CA GLU A 106 4.83 -6.64 9.42
C GLU A 106 6.26 -6.32 8.98
N VAL A 107 6.63 -5.04 9.03
CA VAL A 107 8.01 -4.60 8.85
C VAL A 107 8.70 -4.72 10.21
N SER A 108 9.56 -5.72 10.34
CA SER A 108 10.47 -5.81 11.48
C SER A 108 11.54 -4.72 11.36
N GLU A 109 11.84 -4.03 12.46
CA GLU A 109 13.06 -3.22 12.53
C GLU A 109 14.27 -4.16 12.50
N SER A 110 14.79 -4.45 11.31
CA SER A 110 16.12 -5.03 11.17
C SER A 110 16.87 -4.39 10.01
N ILE A 111 17.88 -3.62 10.43
CA ILE A 111 19.04 -3.09 9.69
C ILE A 111 18.84 -1.70 9.05
N PHE A 112 18.81 -0.68 9.91
CA PHE A 112 19.60 0.53 9.66
C PHE A 112 20.85 0.46 10.56
N SER A 113 21.84 -0.36 10.16
CA SER A 113 23.23 -0.11 10.57
C SER A 113 23.82 0.86 9.56
N GLY A 114 23.55 2.15 9.77
CA GLY A 114 24.28 3.23 9.14
C GLY A 114 25.42 3.68 10.05
N ASN A 115 26.64 3.37 9.64
CA ASN A 115 27.92 4.03 9.91
C ASN A 115 28.29 4.43 11.36
N GLU A 116 29.33 3.79 11.88
CA GLU A 116 30.43 4.54 12.53
C GLU A 116 31.66 4.49 11.64
N GLU A 117 32.32 5.64 11.58
CA GLU A 117 33.38 6.05 10.68
C GLU A 117 34.58 5.11 10.68
N ASN A 118 35.00 4.68 9.47
CA ASN A 118 36.34 4.19 9.25
C ASN A 118 37.27 5.42 9.10
N SER A 119 37.67 6.02 10.22
CA SER A 119 38.79 6.96 10.25
C SER A 119 40.08 6.15 10.28
N ASP A 120 40.59 5.81 9.10
CA ASP A 120 41.90 5.21 8.91
C ASP A 120 42.75 6.16 8.06
N GLY A 121 43.98 6.42 8.52
CA GLY A 121 45.03 6.99 7.67
C GLY A 121 45.69 8.29 8.15
N THR A 122 46.70 8.10 9.01
CA THR A 122 48.03 8.77 9.04
C THR A 122 48.15 10.29 9.15
#